data_AF-A0A602VQI4-F1
#
_entry.id   AF-A0A602VQI4-F1
#
_cell.length_a   1.000
_cell.length_b   1.000
_cell.length_c   1.000
_cell.angle_alpha   90.00
_cell.angle_beta   90.00
_cell.angle_gamma   90.00
#
_symmetry.space_group_name_H-M   'P 1'
#
loop_
_entity.id
_entity.type
_entity.pdbx_description
1 polymer ?
#
loop_
_entity_poly.entity_id
_entity_poly.type
_entity_poly.pdbx_seq_one_letter_code
_entity_poly.pdbx_strand_id
1 'polypeptide(L)'
;MSNVLQKENIIMSLPHRDWSCEVIECRLKVCPVPDELDRGNNIFFIVEDLYQLRENSESLNVLGQILAKRFPHIPPKRMHLVLHRRDVQKAHGVAIHLYRFMRSEKENNRSIFIGRNPTEVSQKTAYASMCIF
;
A
#
# COMPACT_ATOMS: atom_id res chain seq x y z
N MET A 1 -21.64 6.12 -4.52
CA MET A 1 -20.42 5.81 -5.30
C MET A 1 -20.25 4.31 -5.27
N SER A 2 -20.26 3.64 -6.42
CA SER A 2 -20.15 2.18 -6.48
C SER A 2 -18.80 1.74 -5.91
N ASN A 3 -18.79 0.67 -5.11
CA ASN A 3 -17.60 -0.01 -4.61
C ASN A 3 -16.89 -0.75 -5.77
N VAL A 4 -16.52 -0.05 -6.83
CA VAL A 4 -15.77 -0.62 -7.94
C VAL A 4 -14.32 -0.70 -7.49
N LEU A 5 -13.85 -1.92 -7.22
CA LEU A 5 -12.44 -2.23 -7.10
C LEU A 5 -11.77 -1.88 -8.44
N GLN A 6 -11.04 -0.78 -8.46
CA GLN A 6 -10.21 -0.43 -9.60
C GLN A 6 -8.92 -1.25 -9.52
N LYS A 7 -8.56 -1.91 -10.62
CA LYS A 7 -7.29 -2.61 -10.77
C LYS A 7 -6.33 -1.73 -11.57
N GLU A 8 -5.11 -1.58 -11.08
CA GLU A 8 -4.03 -0.82 -11.70
C GLU A 8 -2.81 -1.72 -11.86
N ASN A 9 -2.15 -1.61 -13.01
CA ASN A 9 -0.87 -2.26 -13.26
C ASN A 9 0.25 -1.22 -13.17
N ILE A 10 1.24 -1.51 -12.32
CA ILE A 10 2.39 -0.65 -12.09
C ILE A 10 3.63 -1.34 -12.62
N ILE A 11 4.17 -0.83 -13.72
CA ILE A 11 5.45 -1.26 -14.25
C ILE A 11 6.53 -0.51 -13.48
N MET A 12 7.42 -1.23 -12.80
CA MET A 12 8.51 -0.63 -12.06
C MET A 12 9.76 -1.51 -12.07
N SER A 13 10.92 -0.87 -12.02
CA SER A 13 12.15 -1.56 -11.68
C SER A 13 12.12 -1.98 -10.21
N LEU A 14 12.71 -3.14 -9.90
CA LEU A 14 12.95 -3.55 -8.52
C LEU A 14 14.44 -3.35 -8.21
N PRO A 15 14.85 -2.23 -7.59
CA PRO A 15 16.26 -1.95 -7.26
C PRO A 15 17.02 -3.08 -6.57
N HIS A 16 16.33 -3.94 -5.81
CA HIS A 16 16.95 -5.07 -5.10
C HIS A 16 17.20 -6.32 -5.98
N ARG A 17 16.82 -6.29 -7.27
CA ARG A 17 16.97 -7.40 -8.22
C ARG A 17 17.61 -6.87 -9.51
N ASP A 18 18.80 -7.36 -9.83
CA ASP A 18 19.55 -6.95 -11.02
C ASP A 18 18.72 -7.10 -12.31
N TRP A 19 18.67 -6.02 -13.09
CA TRP A 19 17.97 -5.92 -14.39
C TRP A 19 16.51 -6.40 -14.39
N SER A 20 15.79 -6.22 -13.28
CA SER A 20 14.38 -6.59 -13.19
C SER A 20 13.45 -5.39 -13.43
N CYS A 21 12.43 -5.62 -14.25
CA CYS A 21 11.28 -4.74 -14.42
C CYS A 21 10.03 -5.60 -14.31
N GLU A 22 9.21 -5.35 -13.29
CA GLU A 22 8.07 -6.19 -12.95
C GLU A 22 6.76 -5.42 -13.10
N VAL A 23 5.69 -6.15 -13.38
CA VAL A 23 4.34 -5.62 -13.36
C VAL A 23 3.72 -5.93 -12.01
N ILE A 24 3.59 -4.90 -11.17
CA ILE A 24 2.94 -5.00 -9.86
C ILE A 24 1.44 -4.74 -10.04
N GLU A 25 0.63 -5.75 -9.77
CA GLU A 25 -0.82 -5.60 -9.69
C GLU A 25 -1.21 -4.88 -8.38
N CYS A 26 -1.96 -3.80 -8.51
CA CYS A 26 -2.42 -3.00 -7.39
C CYS A 26 -3.95 -2.86 -7.48
N ARG A 27 -4.65 -3.24 -6.40
CA ARG A 27 -6.08 -2.98 -6.26
C ARG A 27 -6.30 -1.72 -5.45
N LEU A 28 -7.27 -0.92 -5.85
CA LEU A 28 -7.63 0.30 -5.14
C LEU A 28 -9.00 0.14 -4.49
N LYS A 29 -9.05 0.50 -3.21
CA LYS A 29 -10.30 0.56 -2.44
C LYS A 29 -10.41 1.91 -1.76
N VAL A 30 -11.58 2.52 -1.90
CA VAL A 30 -11.91 3.78 -1.22
C VAL A 30 -12.92 3.49 -0.12
N CYS A 31 -12.49 3.60 1.14
CA CYS A 31 -13.35 3.35 2.29
C CYS A 31 -12.85 4.11 3.54
N PRO A 32 -13.66 4.22 4.60
CA PRO A 32 -13.17 4.65 5.91
C PRO A 32 -12.04 3.75 6.40
N VAL A 33 -11.19 4.28 7.28
CA VAL A 33 -10.18 3.45 7.95
C VAL A 33 -10.91 2.49 8.90
N PRO A 34 -10.70 1.16 8.78
CA PRO A 34 -11.31 0.22 9.70
C PRO A 34 -10.96 0.55 11.15
N ASP A 35 -11.97 0.47 12.02
CA ASP A 35 -11.89 0.74 13.46
C ASP A 35 -11.59 2.22 13.84
N GLU A 36 -11.56 3.15 12.87
CA GLU A 36 -11.49 4.59 13.17
C GLU A 36 -12.84 5.25 12.81
N LEU A 37 -13.54 5.73 13.84
CA LEU A 37 -14.68 6.62 13.64
C LEU A 37 -14.14 7.99 13.16
N ASP A 38 -14.69 8.50 12.07
CA ASP A 38 -14.68 9.94 11.73
C ASP A 38 -13.49 10.54 10.94
N ARG A 39 -12.87 9.79 10.01
CA ARG A 39 -11.80 10.33 9.13
C ARG A 39 -12.12 10.43 7.63
N GLY A 40 -13.39 10.31 7.26
CA GLY A 40 -13.82 10.30 5.87
C GLY A 40 -13.20 9.15 5.04
N ASN A 41 -13.36 9.21 3.73
CA ASN A 41 -12.85 8.16 2.85
C ASN A 41 -11.33 8.24 2.68
N ASN A 42 -10.66 7.10 2.80
CA ASN A 42 -9.24 6.92 2.56
C ASN A 42 -9.05 6.05 1.32
N ILE A 43 -7.90 6.15 0.66
CA ILE A 43 -7.52 5.26 -0.44
C ILE A 43 -6.53 4.22 0.07
N PHE A 44 -6.85 2.96 -0.21
CA PHE A 44 -6.01 1.81 0.09
C PHE A 44 -5.51 1.23 -1.23
N PHE A 45 -4.19 1.26 -1.39
CA PHE A 45 -3.48 0.54 -2.45
C PHE A 45 -3.16 -0.85 -1.91
N ILE A 46 -3.72 -1.89 -2.49
CA ILE A 46 -3.64 -3.27 -1.98
C ILE A 46 -2.80 -4.06 -2.97
N VAL A 47 -1.67 -4.57 -2.51
CA VAL A 47 -0.69 -5.29 -3.33
C VAL A 47 -0.37 -6.62 -2.64
N GLU A 48 -0.42 -7.70 -3.41
CA GLU A 48 0.11 -8.99 -2.97
C GLU A 48 1.63 -8.95 -3.09
N ASP A 49 2.34 -9.21 -2.00
CA ASP A 49 3.79 -9.11 -1.93
C ASP A 49 4.49 -10.36 -2.48
N LEU A 50 4.42 -10.52 -3.81
CA LEU A 50 5.09 -11.59 -4.55
C LEU A 50 6.59 -11.32 -4.77
N TYR A 51 7.02 -10.08 -4.55
CA TYR A 51 8.33 -9.58 -4.94
C TYR A 51 9.18 -9.11 -3.76
N GLN A 52 8.80 -9.46 -2.52
CA GLN A 52 9.55 -9.13 -1.30
C GLN A 52 9.71 -7.60 -1.11
N LEU A 53 8.69 -6.82 -1.49
CA LEU A 53 8.66 -5.37 -1.35
C LEU A 53 8.74 -4.94 0.11
N ARG A 54 8.17 -5.74 1.02
CA ARG A 54 8.25 -5.50 2.46
C ARG A 54 9.69 -5.52 2.97
N GLU A 55 10.48 -6.46 2.50
CA GLU A 55 11.88 -6.63 2.90
C GLU A 55 12.82 -5.62 2.21
N ASN A 56 12.38 -5.02 1.10
CA ASN A 56 13.22 -4.18 0.24
C ASN A 56 12.75 -2.73 0.19
N SER A 57 13.27 -1.92 1.12
CA SER A 57 12.88 -0.51 1.30
C SER A 57 13.06 0.37 0.06
N GLU A 58 14.05 0.10 -0.79
CA GLU A 58 14.28 0.86 -2.02
C GLU A 58 13.18 0.63 -3.05
N SER A 59 12.79 -0.63 -3.26
CA SER A 59 11.70 -0.97 -4.18
C SER A 59 10.36 -0.49 -3.63
N LEU A 60 10.15 -0.58 -2.32
CA LEU A 60 8.99 0.01 -1.67
C LEU A 60 8.93 1.53 -1.89
N ASN A 61 10.06 2.24 -1.80
CA ASN A 61 10.12 3.68 -2.08
C ASN A 61 9.78 4.01 -3.53
N VAL A 62 10.28 3.25 -4.51
CA VAL A 62 9.93 3.42 -5.92
C VAL A 62 8.42 3.25 -6.12
N LEU A 63 7.84 2.20 -5.56
CA LEU A 63 6.40 1.96 -5.62
C LEU A 63 5.61 3.14 -5.02
N GLY A 64 6.02 3.61 -3.84
CA GLY A 64 5.40 4.76 -3.17
C GLY A 64 5.45 6.03 -4.01
N GLN A 65 6.57 6.31 -4.67
CA GLN A 65 6.69 7.46 -5.55
C GLN A 65 5.79 7.35 -6.78
N ILE A 66 5.68 6.17 -7.39
CA ILE A 66 4.79 5.95 -8.53
C ILE A 66 3.33 6.16 -8.12
N LEU A 67 2.91 5.56 -7.00
CA LEU A 67 1.56 5.71 -6.46
C LEU A 67 1.23 7.19 -6.15
N ALA A 68 2.14 7.89 -5.48
CA ALA A 68 1.97 9.32 -5.18
C ALA A 68 1.84 10.19 -6.45
N LYS A 69 2.61 9.88 -7.50
CA LYS A 69 2.55 10.60 -8.79
C LYS A 69 1.29 10.30 -9.58
N ARG A 70 0.78 9.06 -9.53
CA ARG A 70 -0.47 8.67 -10.22
C ARG A 70 -1.71 9.27 -9.56
N PHE A 71 -1.67 9.52 -8.25
CA PHE A 71 -2.80 10.06 -7.48
C PHE A 71 -2.46 11.40 -6.81
N PRO A 72 -2.05 12.45 -7.56
CA PRO A 72 -1.50 13.68 -7.00
C PRO A 72 -2.51 14.53 -6.25
N HIS A 73 -3.81 14.31 -6.50
CA HIS A 73 -4.92 15.02 -5.88
C HIS A 73 -5.30 14.46 -4.50
N ILE A 74 -4.74 13.30 -4.12
CA ILE A 74 -5.05 12.66 -2.84
C ILE A 74 -4.01 13.11 -1.80
N PRO A 75 -4.43 13.69 -0.66
CA PRO A 75 -3.50 14.04 0.41
C PRO A 75 -2.79 12.78 0.96
N PRO A 76 -1.46 12.83 1.23
CA PRO A 76 -0.71 11.68 1.75
C PRO A 76 -1.32 11.05 3.00
N LYS A 77 -1.87 11.88 3.91
CA LYS A 77 -2.55 11.42 5.13
C LYS A 77 -3.78 10.52 4.88
N ARG A 78 -4.32 10.51 3.66
CA ARG A 78 -5.46 9.69 3.23
C ARG A 78 -5.04 8.49 2.39
N MET A 79 -3.75 8.33 2.14
CA MET A 79 -3.19 7.25 1.32
C MET A 79 -2.57 6.19 2.21
N HIS A 80 -2.92 4.93 1.95
CA HIS A 80 -2.39 3.78 2.66
C HIS A 80 -1.97 2.70 1.66
N LEU A 81 -0.81 2.08 1.88
CA LEU A 81 -0.41 0.88 1.15
C LEU A 81 -0.63 -0.33 2.07
N VAL A 82 -1.33 -1.33 1.55
CA VAL A 82 -1.56 -2.62 2.18
C VAL A 82 -0.75 -3.64 1.41
N LEU A 83 0.32 -4.15 2.03
CA LEU A 83 1.05 -5.31 1.51
C LEU A 83 0.52 -6.55 2.21
N HIS A 84 0.13 -7.55 1.43
CA HIS A 84 -0.32 -8.82 1.97
C HIS A 84 0.38 -10.01 1.32
N ARG A 85 0.53 -11.10 2.06
CA ARG A 85 1.00 -12.39 1.52
C ARG A 85 0.27 -13.53 2.22
N ARG A 86 0.12 -14.66 1.55
CA ARG A 86 -0.45 -15.86 2.17
C ARG A 86 0.46 -16.34 3.31
N ASP A 87 -0.14 -16.58 4.47
CA ASP A 87 0.55 -17.05 5.66
C ASP A 87 -0.43 -17.85 6.53
N VAL A 88 -0.30 -19.17 6.49
CA VAL A 88 -1.19 -20.12 7.20
C VAL A 88 -1.09 -20.01 8.72
N GLN A 89 -0.05 -19.35 9.26
CA GLN A 89 0.11 -19.15 10.69
C GLN A 89 -0.72 -17.97 11.23
N LYS A 90 -1.30 -17.15 10.34
CA LYS A 90 -2.14 -16.00 10.72
C LYS A 90 -3.62 -16.38 10.74
N ALA A 91 -4.41 -15.71 11.58
CA ALA A 91 -5.82 -16.05 11.85
C ALA A 91 -6.73 -16.08 10.61
N HIS A 92 -6.35 -15.38 9.53
CA HIS A 92 -7.09 -15.34 8.26
C HIS A 92 -6.30 -15.94 7.09
N GLY A 93 -5.24 -16.71 7.36
CA GLY A 93 -4.37 -17.30 6.33
C GLY A 93 -3.56 -16.28 5.53
N VAL A 94 -3.49 -15.03 6.00
CA VAL A 94 -2.84 -13.90 5.32
C VAL A 94 -2.11 -13.03 6.35
N ALA A 95 -0.85 -12.72 6.07
CA ALA A 95 -0.09 -11.69 6.78
C ALA A 95 -0.30 -10.34 6.08
N ILE A 96 -0.68 -9.30 6.83
CA ILE A 96 -1.07 -8.00 6.28
C ILE A 96 -0.33 -6.88 7.00
N HIS A 97 0.35 -6.04 6.22
CA HIS A 97 1.12 -4.90 6.68
C HIS A 97 0.56 -3.61 6.08
N LEU A 98 0.16 -2.70 6.97
CA LEU A 98 -0.36 -1.39 6.62
C LEU A 98 0.74 -0.34 6.71
N TYR A 99 0.96 0.37 5.61
CA TYR A 99 1.91 1.45 5.47
C TYR A 99 1.18 2.77 5.25
N ARG A 100 1.68 3.83 5.89
CA ARG A 100 1.17 5.20 5.72
C ARG A 100 2.08 5.99 4.79
N PHE A 101 1.49 6.82 3.95
CA PHE A 101 2.25 7.80 3.17
C PHE A 101 2.55 9.02 4.04
N MET A 102 3.79 9.49 3.96
CA MET A 102 4.30 10.65 4.68
C MET A 102 4.82 11.69 3.69
N ARG A 103 4.87 12.94 4.13
CA ARG A 103 5.44 14.04 3.37
C ARG A 103 6.76 14.44 4.03
N SER A 104 7.81 14.63 3.24
CA SER A 104 9.07 15.16 3.76
C SER A 104 8.88 16.59 4.24
N GLU A 105 9.30 16.86 5.48
CA GLU A 105 9.34 18.22 6.05
C GLU A 105 10.69 18.90 5.82
N LYS A 106 11.72 18.17 5.37
CA LYS A 106 13.04 18.74 5.08
C LYS A 106 13.04 19.43 3.71
N GLU A 107 13.30 20.74 3.77
CA GLU A 107 13.72 21.72 2.75
C GLU A 107 13.28 21.47 1.30
N ASN A 108 12.33 22.30 0.82
CA ASN A 108 11.92 22.53 -0.57
C ASN A 108 11.41 21.33 -1.39
N ASN A 109 11.69 20.09 -1.00
CA ASN A 109 11.22 18.89 -1.65
C ASN A 109 9.96 18.37 -0.96
N ARG A 110 8.82 18.71 -1.56
CA ARG A 110 7.47 18.21 -1.22
C ARG A 110 7.31 16.72 -1.55
N SER A 111 8.35 15.92 -1.39
CA SER A 111 8.36 14.51 -1.76
C SER A 111 7.46 13.71 -0.81
N ILE A 112 6.67 12.83 -1.41
CA ILE A 112 5.80 11.89 -0.71
C ILE A 112 6.51 10.53 -0.72
N PHE A 113 6.53 9.84 0.43
CA PHE A 113 7.18 8.54 0.58
C PHE A 113 6.38 7.62 1.50
N ILE A 114 6.69 6.33 1.50
CA ILE A 114 6.08 5.35 2.39
C ILE A 114 6.86 5.32 3.71
N GLY A 115 6.14 5.43 4.83
CA GLY A 115 6.74 5.32 6.16
C GLY A 115 7.37 3.96 6.41
N ARG A 116 8.51 3.93 7.11
CA ARG A 116 9.32 2.72 7.30
C ARG A 116 8.79 1.75 8.37
N ASN A 117 7.82 2.18 9.15
CA ASN A 117 7.26 1.41 10.26
C ASN A 117 5.83 0.95 9.90
N PRO A 118 5.66 -0.19 9.20
CA PRO A 118 4.33 -0.72 8.94
C PRO A 118 3.66 -1.16 10.23
N THR A 119 2.33 -1.07 10.26
CA THR A 119 1.50 -1.67 11.29
C THR A 119 1.06 -3.05 10.82
N GLU A 120 1.32 -4.11 11.61
CA GLU A 120 0.75 -5.42 11.32
C GLU A 120 -0.75 -5.43 11.68
N VAL A 121 -1.59 -5.75 10.70
CA VAL A 121 -3.06 -5.76 10.85
C VAL A 121 -3.67 -7.12 10.47
N SER A 122 -2.87 -8.18 10.43
CA SER A 122 -3.25 -9.54 10.04
C SER A 122 -4.44 -10.11 10.85
N GLN A 123 -4.62 -9.67 12.09
CA GLN A 123 -5.69 -10.11 13.00
C GLN A 123 -7.01 -9.34 12.80
N LYS A 124 -7.02 -8.30 11.98
CA LYS A 124 -8.19 -7.44 11.77
C LYS A 124 -9.00 -7.93 10.58
N THR A 125 -10.18 -8.47 10.83
CA THR A 125 -11.07 -9.07 9.80
C THR A 125 -11.42 -8.10 8.67
N ALA A 126 -11.54 -6.79 8.95
CA ALA A 126 -11.81 -5.78 7.93
C ALA A 126 -10.67 -5.65 6.90
N TYR A 127 -9.40 -5.72 7.34
CA TYR A 127 -8.24 -5.67 6.44
C TYR A 127 -8.05 -6.99 5.69
N ALA A 128 -8.31 -8.13 6.35
CA ALA A 128 -8.30 -9.43 5.68
C ALA A 128 -9.37 -9.48 4.57
N SER A 129 -10.58 -9.03 4.86
CA SER A 129 -11.66 -8.95 3.87
C SER A 129 -11.30 -8.04 2.69
N MET A 130 -10.61 -6.92 2.94
CA MET A 130 -10.10 -6.02 1.89
C MET A 130 -9.04 -6.69 1.00
N CYS A 131 -8.22 -7.60 1.55
CA CYS A 131 -7.22 -8.33 0.77
C CYS A 131 -7.82 -9.52 0.02
N ILE A 132 -8.86 -10.17 0.56
CA ILE A 132 -9.44 -11.38 -0.06
C ILE A 132 -10.43 -11.01 -1.19
N PHE A 133 -11.20 -9.94 -1.01
CA PHE A 133 -12.26 -9.51 -1.92
C PHE A 133 -11.98 -8.11 -2.49
#